data_AF-A0A9W6PX14-F1
#
_entry.id   AF-A0A9W6PX14-F1
#
_cell.length_a   1.000
_cell.length_b   1.000
_cell.length_c   1.000
_cell.angle_alpha   90.00
_cell.angle_beta   90.00
_cell.angle_gamma   90.00
#
_symmetry.space_group_name_H-M   'P 1'
#
loop_
_entity.id
_entity.type
_entity.pdbx_description
1 polymer ?
#
loop_
_entity_poly.entity_id
_entity_poly.type
_entity_poly.pdbx_seq_one_letter_code
_entity_poly.pdbx_strand_id
1 'polypeptide(L)'
;MSTDRHTDVRQAVEDDIAELVRLRALLFETLGGAFLDRPSTGAEWRDALTGVLKQKLAEDDTRILVVDGDDGLAACGIGIVQQWLPSPQAHNGRVGHVMGMVTDPAYRRRGYGRAIMNGLLEWFRQRDVTRVNLHASPDGAPLYRELGFVDHPHPSMHWCP
;
A
#
# COMPACT_ATOMS: atom_id res chain seq x y z
N MET A 1 -17.40 -13.72 -25.75
CA MET A 1 -17.02 -14.13 -24.38
C MET A 1 -15.95 -13.16 -23.91
N SER A 2 -16.35 -12.17 -23.12
CA SER A 2 -15.45 -11.10 -22.64
C SER A 2 -14.68 -11.65 -21.44
N THR A 3 -13.39 -11.90 -21.59
CA THR A 3 -12.52 -12.29 -20.48
C THR A 3 -12.31 -11.08 -19.57
N ASP A 4 -12.75 -11.23 -18.33
CA ASP A 4 -12.62 -10.29 -17.22
C ASP A 4 -11.13 -10.11 -16.84
N ARG A 5 -10.40 -9.33 -17.64
CA ARG A 5 -8.97 -9.03 -17.46
C ARG A 5 -8.68 -7.99 -16.37
N HIS A 6 -9.71 -7.50 -15.68
CA HIS A 6 -9.61 -6.27 -14.88
C HIS A 6 -9.35 -6.48 -13.38
N THR A 7 -9.26 -7.73 -12.90
CA THR A 7 -8.95 -8.03 -11.49
C THR A 7 -7.60 -8.74 -11.33
N ASP A 8 -6.80 -8.84 -12.38
CA ASP A 8 -5.49 -9.51 -12.28
C ASP A 8 -4.51 -8.62 -11.52
N VAL A 9 -4.13 -9.05 -10.33
CA VAL A 9 -3.18 -8.33 -9.47
C VAL A 9 -1.78 -8.80 -9.85
N ARG A 10 -0.93 -7.87 -10.29
CA ARG A 10 0.46 -8.17 -10.66
C ARG A 10 1.45 -7.39 -9.83
N GLN A 11 2.68 -7.89 -9.78
CA GLN A 11 3.82 -7.12 -9.29
C GLN A 11 4.06 -5.93 -10.23
N ALA A 12 4.30 -4.76 -9.64
CA ALA A 12 4.69 -3.58 -10.39
C ALA A 12 6.10 -3.73 -10.99
N VAL A 13 6.30 -3.09 -12.13
CA VAL A 13 7.59 -3.00 -12.85
C VAL A 13 8.04 -1.55 -12.94
N GLU A 14 9.26 -1.31 -13.44
CA GLU A 14 9.81 0.06 -13.54
C GLU A 14 8.94 0.99 -14.41
N ASP A 15 8.31 0.46 -15.46
CA ASP A 15 7.42 1.22 -16.35
C ASP A 15 6.16 1.74 -15.63
N ASP A 16 5.77 1.13 -14.51
CA ASP A 16 4.60 1.55 -13.72
C ASP A 16 4.89 2.79 -12.86
N ILE A 17 6.14 3.22 -12.71
CA ILE A 17 6.52 4.24 -11.72
C ILE A 17 5.81 5.56 -11.96
N ALA A 18 5.66 5.98 -13.22
CA ALA A 18 4.93 7.21 -13.55
C ALA A 18 3.48 7.16 -13.03
N GLU A 19 2.81 6.02 -13.20
CA GLU A 19 1.45 5.80 -12.72
C GLU A 19 1.36 5.62 -11.20
N LEU A 20 2.36 5.00 -10.57
CA LEU A 20 2.47 4.93 -9.11
C LEU A 20 2.61 6.33 -8.49
N VAL A 21 3.39 7.22 -9.12
CA VAL A 21 3.50 8.62 -8.70
C VAL A 21 2.17 9.36 -8.87
N ARG A 22 1.46 9.16 -10.00
CA ARG A 22 0.12 9.71 -10.23
C ARG A 22 -0.87 9.25 -9.16
N LEU A 23 -0.94 7.95 -8.90
CA LEU A 23 -1.81 7.36 -7.88
C LEU A 23 -1.48 7.85 -6.48
N ARG A 24 -0.20 8.05 -6.16
CA ARG A 24 0.22 8.63 -4.87
C ARG A 24 -0.21 10.09 -4.72
N ALA A 25 -0.15 10.88 -5.80
CA ALA A 25 -0.67 12.25 -5.79
C ALA A 25 -2.18 12.28 -5.54
N LEU A 26 -2.93 11.40 -6.22
CA LEU A 26 -4.37 11.25 -6.04
C LEU A 26 -4.76 10.84 -4.61
N LEU A 27 -3.96 9.97 -3.98
CA LEU A 27 -4.15 9.59 -2.58
C LEU A 27 -4.06 10.81 -1.65
N PHE A 28 -3.07 11.68 -1.85
CA PHE A 28 -2.91 12.91 -1.07
C PHE A 28 -4.02 13.93 -1.32
N GLU A 29 -4.47 14.06 -2.57
CA GLU A 29 -5.61 14.91 -2.93
C GLU A 29 -6.92 14.41 -2.27
N THR A 30 -7.12 13.10 -2.22
CA THR A 30 -8.33 12.50 -1.65
C THR A 30 -8.33 12.53 -0.12
N LEU A 31 -7.19 12.24 0.51
CA LEU A 31 -7.11 12.14 1.98
C LEU A 31 -6.87 13.50 2.67
N GLY A 32 -6.32 14.49 1.97
CA GLY A 32 -6.04 15.81 2.53
C GLY A 32 -5.14 15.78 3.78
N GLY A 33 -4.98 16.94 4.44
CA GLY A 33 -4.08 17.15 5.59
C GLY A 33 -4.33 16.30 6.85
N ALA A 34 -5.29 15.37 6.83
CA ALA A 34 -5.52 14.44 7.94
C ALA A 34 -4.44 13.35 8.06
N PHE A 35 -3.68 13.08 7.00
CA PHE A 35 -2.54 12.15 6.97
C PHE A 35 -1.19 12.84 6.76
N LEU A 36 -1.20 14.15 6.50
CA LEU A 36 -0.03 14.94 6.21
C LEU A 36 0.01 16.12 7.17
N ASP A 37 0.98 16.13 8.06
CA ASP A 37 1.21 17.26 8.98
C ASP A 37 1.56 18.57 8.24
N ARG A 38 1.86 18.50 6.93
CA ARG A 38 2.13 19.65 6.08
C ARG A 38 1.67 19.44 4.64
N PRO A 39 0.99 20.41 4.01
CA PRO A 39 0.68 20.34 2.58
C PRO A 39 1.97 20.42 1.75
N SER A 40 2.24 19.38 0.95
CA SER A 40 3.35 19.36 -0.01
C SER A 40 2.91 19.98 -1.34
N THR A 41 3.26 21.24 -1.58
CA THR A 41 2.89 21.98 -2.80
C THR A 41 3.95 21.91 -3.92
N GLY A 42 5.09 21.25 -3.71
CA GLY A 42 6.20 21.19 -4.67
C GLY A 42 6.20 19.99 -5.62
N ALA A 43 6.88 20.11 -6.77
CA ALA A 43 7.15 18.98 -7.67
C ALA A 43 8.26 18.04 -7.14
N GLU A 44 9.14 18.54 -6.27
CA GLU A 44 10.34 17.86 -5.76
C GLU A 44 10.05 16.50 -5.10
N TRP A 45 8.91 16.34 -4.42
CA TRP A 45 8.56 15.06 -3.80
C TRP A 45 8.22 13.97 -4.81
N ARG A 46 7.78 14.32 -6.02
CA ARG A 46 7.46 13.35 -7.08
C ARG A 46 8.74 12.76 -7.66
N ASP A 47 9.76 13.58 -7.86
CA ASP A 47 11.08 13.13 -8.32
C ASP A 47 11.76 12.27 -7.24
N ALA A 48 11.70 12.70 -5.97
CA ALA A 48 12.18 11.90 -4.85
C ALA A 48 11.44 10.57 -4.73
N LEU A 49 10.11 10.57 -4.88
CA LEU A 49 9.31 9.34 -4.88
C LEU A 49 9.70 8.41 -6.02
N THR A 50 9.95 8.94 -7.22
CA THR A 50 10.41 8.16 -8.37
C THR A 50 11.71 7.43 -8.04
N GLY A 51 12.69 8.13 -7.45
CA GLY A 51 13.94 7.52 -7.01
C GLY A 51 13.74 6.41 -5.96
N VAL A 52 12.89 6.65 -4.97
CA VAL A 52 12.58 5.67 -3.92
C VAL A 52 11.84 4.46 -4.48
N LEU A 53 10.86 4.64 -5.37
CA LEU A 53 10.12 3.53 -5.99
C LEU A 53 11.06 2.63 -6.80
N LYS A 54 12.01 3.20 -7.56
CA LYS A 54 13.03 2.42 -8.28
C LYS A 54 13.82 1.51 -7.34
N GLN A 55 14.27 2.06 -6.20
CA GLN A 55 14.99 1.26 -5.19
C GLN A 55 14.09 0.18 -4.59
N LYS A 56 12.88 0.55 -4.18
CA LYS A 56 11.91 -0.36 -3.54
C LYS A 56 11.44 -1.50 -4.43
N LEU A 57 11.37 -1.30 -5.75
CA LEU A 57 11.04 -2.37 -6.70
C LEU A 57 12.13 -3.45 -6.77
N ALA A 58 13.37 -3.12 -6.42
CA ALA A 58 14.51 -4.05 -6.44
C ALA A 58 14.74 -4.75 -5.09
N GLU A 59 14.04 -4.36 -4.02
CA GLU A 59 14.23 -4.90 -2.68
C GLU A 59 13.37 -6.16 -2.43
N ASP A 60 13.96 -7.22 -1.87
CA ASP A 60 13.27 -8.48 -1.56
C ASP A 60 12.23 -8.39 -0.43
N ASP A 61 12.41 -7.40 0.45
CA ASP A 61 11.55 -7.09 1.59
C ASP A 61 10.46 -6.08 1.25
N THR A 62 10.31 -5.73 -0.03
CA THR A 62 9.23 -4.88 -0.53
C THR A 62 8.40 -5.58 -1.61
N ARG A 63 7.09 -5.35 -1.60
CA ARG A 63 6.15 -5.80 -2.63
C ARG A 63 5.28 -4.63 -3.05
N ILE A 64 5.23 -4.35 -4.34
CA ILE A 64 4.36 -3.33 -4.90
C ILE A 64 3.42 -4.04 -5.86
N LEU A 65 2.14 -4.10 -5.50
CA LEU A 65 1.12 -4.75 -6.31
C LEU A 65 0.24 -3.70 -6.98
N VAL A 66 -0.13 -3.97 -8.22
CA VAL A 66 -0.94 -3.08 -9.06
C VAL A 66 -2.06 -3.85 -9.75
N VAL A 67 -3.09 -3.11 -10.15
CA VAL A 67 -4.16 -3.57 -11.04
C VAL A 67 -4.20 -2.61 -12.22
N ASP A 68 -4.14 -3.14 -13.43
CA ASP A 68 -4.25 -2.37 -14.67
C ASP A 68 -5.68 -1.85 -14.86
N GLY A 69 -5.79 -0.62 -15.38
CA GLY A 69 -7.01 -0.03 -15.89
C GLY A 69 -7.04 -0.01 -17.42
N ASP A 70 -8.05 0.64 -17.98
CA ASP A 70 -8.14 0.87 -19.43
C ASP A 70 -7.01 1.81 -19.91
N ASP A 71 -6.70 2.85 -19.12
CA ASP A 71 -5.67 3.86 -19.39
C ASP A 71 -4.73 4.02 -18.18
N GLY A 72 -3.75 3.13 -18.04
CA GLY A 72 -2.77 3.15 -16.93
C GLY A 72 -3.15 2.27 -15.75
N LEU A 73 -2.79 2.67 -14.53
CA LEU A 73 -3.07 1.87 -13.32
C LEU A 73 -4.40 2.27 -12.67
N ALA A 74 -5.23 1.27 -12.36
CA ALA A 74 -6.48 1.44 -11.64
C ALA A 74 -6.30 1.48 -10.12
N ALA A 75 -5.36 0.71 -9.59
CA ALA A 75 -5.10 0.63 -8.16
C ALA A 75 -3.66 0.17 -7.86
N CYS A 76 -3.17 0.51 -6.67
CA CYS A 76 -1.92 -0.02 -6.16
C CYS A 76 -1.92 -0.19 -4.64
N GLY A 77 -0.94 -0.93 -4.14
CA GLY A 77 -0.65 -1.12 -2.72
C GLY A 77 0.78 -1.61 -2.49
N ILE A 78 1.37 -1.19 -1.39
CA ILE A 78 2.77 -1.49 -1.05
C ILE A 78 2.82 -2.26 0.26
N GLY A 79 3.46 -3.42 0.25
CA GLY A 79 3.83 -4.18 1.44
C GLY A 79 5.32 -4.09 1.70
N ILE A 80 5.73 -3.86 2.95
CA ILE A 80 7.13 -3.85 3.37
C ILE A 80 7.28 -4.81 4.55
N VAL A 81 8.32 -5.65 4.55
CA VAL A 81 8.72 -6.47 5.69
C VAL A 81 9.86 -5.77 6.42
N GLN A 82 9.70 -5.58 7.72
CA GLN A 82 10.73 -5.04 8.59
C GLN A 82 11.21 -6.09 9.58
N GLN A 83 12.50 -6.06 9.88
CA GLN A 83 13.09 -6.84 10.96
C GLN A 83 13.02 -6.03 12.25
N TRP A 84 12.23 -6.50 13.21
CA TRP A 84 12.19 -6.00 14.58
C TRP A 84 12.92 -6.97 15.50
N LEU A 85 13.13 -6.56 16.75
CA LEU A 85 13.61 -7.48 17.78
C LEU A 85 12.55 -8.58 18.02
N PRO A 86 12.97 -9.85 18.13
CA PRO A 86 12.08 -10.93 18.55
C PRO A 86 11.37 -10.61 19.87
N SER A 87 10.14 -11.11 20.00
CA SER A 87 9.37 -11.07 21.24
C SER A 87 8.82 -12.45 21.58
N PRO A 88 8.31 -12.67 22.80
CA PRO A 88 7.65 -13.93 23.16
C PRO A 88 6.49 -14.32 22.25
N GLN A 89 5.86 -13.36 21.55
CA GLN A 89 4.75 -13.58 20.62
C GLN A 89 5.17 -13.54 19.14
N ALA A 90 6.40 -13.12 18.83
CA ALA A 90 6.93 -12.99 17.47
C ALA A 90 8.43 -13.34 17.44
N HIS A 91 8.73 -14.64 17.40
CA HIS A 91 10.09 -15.16 17.59
C HIS A 91 11.07 -14.82 16.45
N ASN A 92 10.58 -14.59 15.23
CA ASN A 92 11.44 -14.19 14.11
C ASN A 92 11.57 -12.67 13.97
N GLY A 93 10.80 -11.89 14.74
CA GLY A 93 10.78 -10.43 14.68
C GLY A 93 10.32 -9.84 13.35
N ARG A 94 9.75 -10.61 12.41
CA ARG A 94 9.31 -10.10 11.10
C ARG A 94 7.94 -9.46 11.19
N VAL A 95 7.85 -8.18 10.84
CA VAL A 95 6.60 -7.41 10.87
C VAL A 95 6.34 -6.83 9.48
N GLY A 96 5.12 -7.02 8.98
CA GLY A 96 4.65 -6.44 7.73
C GLY A 96 4.06 -5.05 7.95
N HIS A 97 4.20 -4.18 6.96
CA HIS A 97 3.52 -2.90 6.91
C HIS A 97 2.88 -2.70 5.54
N VAL A 98 1.59 -2.36 5.52
CA VAL A 98 0.90 -1.96 4.28
C VAL A 98 0.78 -0.44 4.24
N MET A 99 1.20 0.14 3.12
CA MET A 99 1.09 1.56 2.84
C MET A 99 0.72 1.82 1.38
N GLY A 100 0.37 3.07 1.06
CA GLY A 100 0.15 3.48 -0.31
C GLY A 100 -1.06 2.83 -1.00
N MET A 101 -1.98 2.23 -0.24
CA MET A 101 -3.22 1.67 -0.78
C MET A 101 -4.06 2.78 -1.39
N VAL A 102 -4.31 2.70 -2.70
CA VAL A 102 -5.15 3.65 -3.42
C VAL A 102 -5.84 2.96 -4.59
N THR A 103 -7.08 3.36 -4.85
CA THR A 103 -7.83 2.99 -6.05
C THR A 103 -8.34 4.26 -6.68
N ASP A 104 -8.03 4.43 -7.97
CA ASP A 104 -8.48 5.54 -8.78
C ASP A 104 -10.03 5.62 -8.72
N PRO A 105 -10.63 6.80 -8.47
CA PRO A 105 -12.07 7.00 -8.38
C PRO A 105 -12.86 6.36 -9.51
N ALA A 106 -12.36 6.37 -10.75
CA ALA A 106 -13.05 5.79 -11.91
C ALA A 106 -13.20 4.25 -11.83
N TYR A 107 -12.38 3.61 -10.99
CA TYR A 107 -12.29 2.16 -10.83
C TYR A 107 -12.73 1.65 -9.46
N ARG A 108 -13.26 2.53 -8.59
CA ARG A 108 -13.74 2.15 -7.25
C ARG A 108 -14.96 1.22 -7.31
N ARG A 109 -15.20 0.52 -6.20
CA ARG A 109 -16.30 -0.46 -6.02
C ARG A 109 -16.24 -1.66 -6.97
N ARG A 110 -15.05 -1.96 -7.51
CA ARG A 110 -14.77 -3.15 -8.34
C ARG A 110 -13.96 -4.25 -7.63
N GLY A 111 -13.63 -4.05 -6.35
CA GLY A 111 -12.91 -5.03 -5.53
C GLY A 111 -11.37 -4.97 -5.61
N TYR A 112 -10.78 -4.04 -6.36
CA TYR A 112 -9.33 -4.00 -6.59
C TYR A 112 -8.51 -3.81 -5.31
N GLY A 113 -8.94 -2.92 -4.40
CA GLY A 113 -8.28 -2.75 -3.10
C GLY A 113 -8.27 -4.05 -2.27
N ARG A 114 -9.35 -4.85 -2.32
CA ARG A 114 -9.40 -6.15 -1.66
C ARG A 114 -8.45 -7.15 -2.32
N ALA A 115 -8.44 -7.19 -3.66
CA ALA A 115 -7.58 -8.10 -4.41
C ALA A 115 -6.09 -7.84 -4.09
N ILE A 116 -5.68 -6.57 -4.10
CA ILE A 116 -4.33 -6.14 -3.72
C ILE A 116 -4.02 -6.54 -2.27
N MET A 117 -4.90 -6.24 -1.32
CA MET A 117 -4.69 -6.61 0.09
C MET A 117 -4.51 -8.11 0.28
N ASN A 118 -5.34 -8.94 -0.37
CA ASN A 118 -5.20 -10.39 -0.31
C ASN A 118 -3.84 -10.84 -0.87
N GLY A 119 -3.41 -10.27 -1.99
CA GLY A 119 -2.09 -10.53 -2.57
C GLY A 119 -0.93 -10.17 -1.64
N LEU A 120 -1.02 -9.02 -0.94
CA LEU A 120 -0.02 -8.59 0.04
C LEU A 120 -0.02 -9.50 1.27
N LEU A 121 -1.18 -9.86 1.81
CA LEU A 121 -1.29 -10.77 2.96
C LEU A 121 -0.73 -12.15 2.66
N GLU A 122 -1.00 -12.67 1.47
CA GLU A 122 -0.41 -13.93 1.02
C GLU A 122 1.11 -13.83 0.88
N TRP A 123 1.62 -12.73 0.33
CA TRP A 123 3.05 -12.48 0.23
C TRP A 123 3.74 -12.36 1.62
N PHE A 124 3.08 -11.72 2.59
CA PHE A 124 3.56 -11.64 3.97
C PHE A 124 3.62 -13.02 4.63
N ARG A 125 2.59 -13.86 4.42
CA ARG A 125 2.55 -15.23 4.93
C ARG A 125 3.71 -16.07 4.42
N GLN A 126 4.08 -15.91 3.14
CA GLN A 126 5.23 -16.59 2.53
C GLN A 126 6.59 -16.14 3.10
N ARG A 127 6.62 -15.03 3.86
CA ARG A 127 7.82 -14.46 4.49
C ARG A 127 7.82 -14.60 6.01
N ASP A 128 6.99 -15.51 6.52
CA ASP A 128 6.81 -15.78 7.95
C ASP A 128 6.45 -14.53 8.77
N VAL A 129 5.79 -13.54 8.16
CA VAL A 129 5.33 -12.36 8.90
C VAL A 129 4.15 -12.75 9.78
N THR A 130 4.27 -12.48 11.08
CA THR A 130 3.23 -12.84 12.07
C THR A 130 2.30 -11.69 12.41
N ARG A 131 2.65 -10.46 12.04
CA ARG A 131 1.85 -9.25 12.27
C ARG A 131 1.99 -8.29 11.10
N VAL A 132 0.87 -7.74 10.64
CA VAL A 132 0.83 -6.69 9.61
C VAL A 132 0.18 -5.44 10.18
N ASN A 133 0.86 -4.30 10.05
CA ASN A 133 0.39 -3.00 10.50
C ASN A 133 -0.01 -2.14 9.29
N LEU A 134 -0.99 -1.25 9.47
CA LEU A 134 -1.36 -0.24 8.49
C LEU A 134 -1.97 0.97 9.19
N HIS A 135 -2.08 2.08 8.47
CA HIS A 135 -2.90 3.21 8.88
C HIS A 135 -4.12 3.30 7.96
N ALA A 136 -5.31 3.14 8.54
CA ALA A 136 -6.55 3.11 7.78
C ALA A 136 -7.11 4.53 7.59
N SER A 137 -7.46 4.89 6.35
CA SER A 137 -8.36 6.01 6.11
C SER A 137 -9.79 5.64 6.54
N PRO A 138 -10.67 6.62 6.82
CA PRO A 138 -12.08 6.35 7.10
C PRO A 138 -12.74 5.46 6.03
N ASP A 139 -12.46 5.74 4.76
CA ASP A 139 -13.01 4.99 3.62
C ASP A 139 -12.42 3.57 3.49
N GLY A 140 -11.15 3.38 3.89
CA GLY A 140 -10.47 2.09 3.81
C GLY A 140 -10.74 1.17 4.99
N ALA A 141 -11.09 1.72 6.16
CA ALA A 141 -11.24 0.97 7.40
C ALA A 141 -12.24 -0.22 7.33
N PRO A 142 -13.42 -0.10 6.68
CA PRO A 142 -14.35 -1.22 6.56
C PRO A 142 -13.73 -2.45 5.87
N LEU A 143 -12.98 -2.23 4.78
CA LEU A 143 -12.29 -3.31 4.06
C LEU A 143 -11.31 -4.04 4.98
N TYR A 144 -10.47 -3.30 5.71
CA TYR A 144 -9.46 -3.91 6.57
C TYR A 144 -10.10 -4.72 7.71
N ARG A 145 -11.20 -4.24 8.30
CA ARG A 145 -11.93 -4.99 9.34
C ARG A 145 -12.52 -6.28 8.81
N GLU A 146 -13.07 -6.28 7.60
CA GLU A 146 -13.56 -7.50 6.95
C GLU A 146 -12.44 -8.52 6.66
N LEU A 147 -11.20 -8.06 6.49
CA LEU A 147 -10.01 -8.90 6.36
C LEU A 147 -9.40 -9.31 7.71
N GLY A 148 -10.05 -8.99 8.83
CA GLY A 148 -9.63 -9.37 10.17
C GLY A 148 -8.64 -8.42 10.85
N PHE A 149 -8.37 -7.24 10.27
CA PHE A 149 -7.62 -6.21 10.99
C PHE A 149 -8.45 -5.67 12.14
N VAL A 150 -7.78 -5.47 13.27
CA VAL A 150 -8.35 -4.90 14.49
C VAL A 150 -7.59 -3.62 14.86
N ASP A 151 -8.26 -2.73 15.59
CA ASP A 151 -7.62 -1.51 16.07
C ASP A 151 -6.48 -1.85 17.03
N HIS A 152 -5.37 -1.10 16.95
CA HIS A 152 -4.24 -1.31 17.83
C HIS A 152 -4.65 -0.98 19.28
N PRO A 153 -4.27 -1.81 20.28
CA PRO A 153 -4.74 -1.63 21.67
C PRO A 153 -4.18 -0.37 22.35
N HIS A 154 -3.13 0.21 21.78
CA HIS A 154 -2.50 1.44 22.26
C HIS A 154 -2.58 2.53 21.20
N PRO A 155 -2.71 3.81 21.60
CA PRO A 155 -2.72 4.93 20.66
C PRO A 155 -1.40 4.99 19.88
N SER A 156 -1.50 5.39 18.61
CA SER A 156 -0.33 5.76 17.81
C SER A 156 0.00 7.24 18.08
N MET A 157 1.28 7.54 18.22
CA MET A 157 1.80 8.89 18.43
C MET A 157 2.93 9.14 17.44
N HIS A 158 3.05 10.36 16.92
CA HIS A 158 4.14 10.78 16.05
C HIS A 158 4.77 12.07 16.58
N TRP A 159 6.05 12.28 16.27
CA TRP A 159 6.76 13.51 16.53
C TRP A 159 7.25 14.07 15.20
N CYS A 160 6.87 15.32 14.92
CA CYS A 160 7.21 16.01 13.68
C CYS A 160 8.10 17.22 14.02
N PRO A 161 9.43 17.10 13.82
CA PRO A 161 10.36 18.20 14.03
C PRO A 161 10.25 19.31 12.97
#